data_AF-A0A1Z1M7G7-F1
#
_entry.id   AF-A0A1Z1M7G7-F1
#
_cell.length_a   1.000
_cell.length_b   1.000
_cell.length_c   1.000
_cell.angle_alpha   90.00
_cell.angle_beta   90.00
_cell.angle_gamma   90.00
#
_symmetry.space_group_name_H-M   'P 1'
#
loop_
_entity.id
_entity.type
_entity.pdbx_description
1 polymer ?
#
loop_
_entity_poly.entity_id
_entity_poly.type
_entity_poly.pdbx_seq_one_letter_code
_entity_poly.pdbx_strand_id
1 'polypeptide(L)' 'MQEYLIKIKFIPNNINKTIIVNSNPNLKLVGYKKISRYHIIPIIQFPNKKRIWLLTNEIKYSIYGSINSYY' A
#
# COMPACT_ATOMS: atom_id res chain seq x y z
N MET A 1 6.20 0.67 -15.82
CA MET A 1 5.87 -0.13 -14.62
C MET A 1 4.44 0.25 -14.23
N GLN A 2 3.51 -0.70 -14.14
CA GLN A 2 2.11 -0.38 -13.84
C GLN A 2 1.96 0.00 -12.36
N GLU A 3 1.40 1.17 -12.09
CA GLU A 3 1.09 1.63 -10.75
C GLU A 3 -0.41 1.41 -10.48
N TYR A 4 -0.77 0.92 -9.29
CA TYR A 4 -2.18 0.72 -8.95
C TYR A 4 -2.60 1.59 -7.77
N LEU A 5 -3.83 2.09 -7.79
CA LEU A 5 -4.40 2.79 -6.64
C LEU A 5 -4.90 1.77 -5.61
N ILE A 6 -4.49 1.98 -4.36
CA ILE A 6 -4.89 1.15 -3.22
C ILE A 6 -5.73 1.97 -2.24
N LYS A 7 -6.86 1.39 -1.85
CA LYS A 7 -7.64 1.85 -0.70
C LYS A 7 -7.45 0.87 0.45
N ILE A 8 -6.98 1.37 1.58
CA ILE A 8 -6.93 0.57 2.82
C ILE A 8 -8.34 0.51 3.40
N LYS A 9 -8.83 -0.70 3.66
CA LYS A 9 -10.16 -0.97 4.23
C LYS A 9 -10.12 -1.12 5.76
N PHE A 10 -9.04 -1.69 6.28
CA PHE A 10 -8.88 -1.94 7.71
C PHE A 10 -7.42 -1.79 8.11
N ILE A 11 -7.17 -1.07 9.21
CA ILE A 11 -5.86 -0.91 9.84
C ILE A 11 -6.02 -1.37 11.29
N PRO A 12 -5.20 -2.30 11.79
CA PRO A 12 -5.23 -2.66 13.20
C PRO A 12 -4.87 -1.44 14.04
N ASN A 13 -5.56 -1.25 15.17
CA ASN A 13 -5.34 -0.13 16.08
C ASN A 13 -3.87 0.01 16.52
N ASN A 14 -3.13 -1.10 16.57
CA ASN A 14 -1.73 -1.16 16.99
C ASN A 14 -0.75 -0.57 15.94
N ILE A 15 -1.13 -0.52 14.65
CA ILE A 15 -0.29 0.04 13.58
C ILE A 15 -0.37 1.59 13.56
N ASN A 16 -1.27 2.14 14.39
CA ASN A 16 -1.16 3.47 14.96
C ASN A 16 -1.30 4.63 13.94
N LYS A 17 -1.58 5.79 14.52
CA LYS A 17 -2.15 7.01 13.94
C LYS A 17 -1.46 7.55 12.67
N THR A 18 -0.24 7.14 12.35
CA THR A 18 0.55 7.66 11.21
C THR A 18 -0.05 7.36 9.84
N ILE A 19 -0.72 6.21 9.69
CA ILE A 19 -1.44 5.84 8.45
C ILE A 19 -2.81 6.54 8.41
N ILE A 20 -3.48 6.66 9.57
CA ILE A 20 -4.78 7.35 9.71
C ILE A 20 -4.64 8.86 9.46
N VAL A 21 -3.57 9.49 9.96
CA VAL A 21 -3.25 10.91 9.73
C VAL A 21 -2.92 11.18 8.27
N ASN A 22 -2.40 10.17 7.56
CA ASN A 22 -2.18 10.20 6.11
C ASN A 22 -3.24 9.38 5.36
N SER A 23 -4.51 9.41 5.79
CA SER A 23 -5.70 8.91 5.08
C SER A 23 -5.97 9.67 3.77
N ASN A 24 -4.88 10.04 3.10
CA ASN A 24 -4.82 10.59 1.79
C ASN A 24 -5.28 9.50 0.81
N PRO A 25 -6.27 9.77 -0.05
CA PRO A 25 -6.86 8.77 -0.94
C PRO A 25 -5.89 8.22 -2.01
N ASN A 26 -4.68 8.78 -2.13
CA ASN A 26 -3.75 8.50 -3.22
C ASN A 26 -2.57 7.60 -2.81
N LEU A 27 -2.87 6.46 -2.18
CA LEU A 27 -1.86 5.43 -1.97
C LEU A 27 -1.63 4.66 -3.26
N LYS A 28 -0.36 4.54 -3.66
CA LYS A 28 0.03 3.81 -4.87
C LYS A 28 0.72 2.51 -4.51
N LEU A 29 0.29 1.41 -5.11
CA LEU A 29 1.06 0.18 -5.17
C LEU A 29 2.21 0.39 -6.15
N VAL A 30 3.45 0.31 -5.66
CA VAL A 30 4.66 0.52 -6.47
C VAL A 30 5.46 -0.77 -6.66
N GLY A 31 5.03 -1.87 -6.04
CA GLY A 31 5.63 -3.16 -6.25
C GLY A 31 5.40 -4.11 -5.08
N TYR A 32 6.20 -5.17 -5.06
CA TYR A 32 6.13 -6.23 -4.06
C TYR A 32 7.53 -6.56 -3.56
N LYS A 33 7.64 -6.87 -2.26
CA LYS A 33 8.86 -7.40 -1.66
C LYS A 33 8.63 -8.84 -1.23
N LYS A 34 9.51 -9.74 -1.63
CA LYS A 34 9.53 -11.10 -1.13
C LYS A 34 10.31 -11.13 0.20
N ILE A 35 9.68 -11.57 1.28
CA ILE A 35 10.35 -11.74 2.60
C ILE A 35 10.76 -13.19 2.80
N SER A 36 9.95 -14.14 2.34
CA SER A 36 10.26 -15.56 2.41
C SER A 36 9.73 -16.31 1.20
N ARG A 37 9.95 -17.62 1.14
CA ARG A 37 9.44 -18.48 0.06
C ARG A 37 7.93 -18.36 -0.12
N TYR A 38 7.19 -18.16 0.97
CA TYR A 38 5.72 -18.15 0.98
C TYR A 38 5.11 -16.77 1.25
N HIS A 39 5.94 -15.76 1.54
CA HIS A 39 5.46 -14.44 1.94
C HIS A 39 5.98 -13.37 1.00
N ILE A 40 5.04 -12.81 0.23
CA ILE A 40 5.24 -11.64 -0.62
C ILE A 40 4.34 -10.53 -0.06
N ILE A 41 4.94 -9.37 0.19
CA ILE A 41 4.27 -8.21 0.77
C ILE A 41 4.17 -7.09 -0.27
N PRO A 42 3.01 -6.42 -0.39
CA PRO A 42 2.90 -5.23 -1.21
C PRO A 42 3.66 -4.04 -0.61
N ILE A 43 4.29 -3.26 -1.48
CA ILE A 43 4.93 -1.99 -1.15
C ILE A 43 4.02 -0.87 -1.62
N ILE A 44 3.56 -0.05 -0.68
CA ILE A 44 2.78 1.14 -1.01
C ILE A 44 3.60 2.40 -0.83
N GLN A 45 3.35 3.36 -1.70
CA GLN A 45 3.95 4.68 -1.68
C GLN A 45 2.87 5.72 -1.37
N PHE A 46 3.18 6.57 -0.39
CA PHE A 46 2.39 7.74 -0.04
C PHE A 46 2.70 8.92 -0.98
N PRO A 47 1.82 9.94 -1.05
CA PRO A 47 2.07 11.15 -1.83
C PRO A 47 3.37 11.89 -1.47
N ASN A 48 3.79 11.81 -0.21
CA ASN A 48 5.06 12.36 0.27
C ASN A 48 6.29 11.52 -0.10
N LYS A 49 6.15 10.57 -1.04
CA LYS A 49 7.18 9.62 -1.51
C LYS A 49 7.68 8.64 -0.44
N LYS A 50 7.16 8.67 0.79
CA LYS A 50 7.45 7.64 1.80
C LYS A 50 6.85 6.32 1.35
N ARG A 51 7.57 5.23 1.61
CA ARG A 51 7.15 3.87 1.27
C ARG A 51 7.01 3.03 2.52
N ILE A 52 5.97 2.23 2.57
CA ILE A 52 5.77 1.25 3.63
C ILE A 52 5.42 -0.11 3.05
N TRP A 53 5.75 -1.14 3.82
CA TRP A 53 5.37 -2.51 3.53
C TRP A 53 4.05 -2.81 4.24
N LEU A 54 3.12 -3.42 3.51
CA LEU A 54 1.87 -3.88 4.09
C LEU A 54 1.97 -5.36 4.44
N LEU A 55 1.86 -5.68 5.72
CA LEU A 55 1.71 -7.06 6.16
C LEU A 55 0.25 -7.48 5.92
N THR A 56 0.05 -8.43 5.00
CA THR A 56 -1.26 -8.85 4.49
C THR A 56 -2.20 -9.39 5.56
N ASN A 57 -1.66 -9.99 6.63
CA ASN A 57 -2.47 -10.52 7.72
C ASN A 57 -3.03 -9.43 8.62
N GLU A 58 -2.44 -8.25 8.60
CA GLU A 58 -2.78 -7.15 9.49
C GLU A 58 -3.68 -6.12 8.79
N ILE A 59 -3.44 -5.85 7.50
CA ILE A 59 -4.08 -4.74 6.78
C ILE A 59 -4.92 -5.28 5.62
N LYS A 60 -6.24 -5.08 5.67
CA LYS A 60 -7.12 -5.36 4.52
C LYS A 60 -7.12 -4.17 3.57
N TYR A 61 -6.89 -4.41 2.29
CA TYR A 61 -6.91 -3.37 1.26
C TYR A 61 -7.61 -3.85 -0.01
N SER A 62 -8.00 -2.93 -0.88
CA SER A 62 -8.50 -3.21 -2.22
C SER A 62 -7.79 -2.34 -3.25
N ILE A 63 -7.42 -2.96 -4.36
CA ILE A 63 -6.95 -2.27 -5.55
C ILE A 63 -8.19 -1.85 -6.35
N TYR A 64 -8.27 -0.58 -6.77
CA TYR A 64 -9.48 -0.06 -7.45
C TYR A 64 -9.19 0.76 -8.72
N GLY A 65 -7.93 0.84 -9.16
CA GLY A 65 -7.58 1.51 -10.42
C GLY A 65 -6.16 1.22 -10.85
N SER A 66 -5.93 1.25 -12.16
CA SER A 66 -4.59 1.22 -12.77
C SER A 66 -4.22 2.63 -13.23
N ILE A 67 -3.07 3.12 -12.81
CA ILE A 67 -2.47 4.35 -13.32
C ILE A 67 -1.53 3.93 -14.44
N ASN A 68 -1.98 4.12 -15.68
CA ASN A 68 -1.07 4.12 -16.81
C ASN A 68 -0.30 5.44 -16.78
N SER A 69 0.92 5.43 -16.22
CA SER A 69 1.86 6.50 -16.50
C SER A 69 2.29 6.36 -17.96
N TYR A 70 1.66 7.14 -18.83
CA TYR A 70 2.19 7.39 -20.17
C TYR A 70 3.46 8.22 -20.01
N TYR A 71 4.60 7.56 -20.14
CA TYR A 71 5.88 8.18 -20.51
C TYR A 71 6.32 7.54 -21.83
#